data_AF-A0AAQ4Q481-F1
#
_entry.id   AF-A0AAQ4Q481-F1
#
_cell.length_a   1.000
_cell.length_b   1.000
_cell.length_c   1.000
_cell.angle_alpha   90.00
_cell.angle_beta   90.00
_cell.angle_gamma   90.00
#
_symmetry.space_group_name_H-M   'P 1'
#
loop_
_entity.id
_entity.type
_entity.pdbx_description
1 polymer ?
#
loop_
_entity_poly.entity_id
_entity_poly.type
_entity_poly.pdbx_seq_one_letter_code
_entity_poly.pdbx_strand_id
1 'polypeptide(L)'
;LLECFSVLKEGELEKRSDNLLQFWRRKTCVLTTDSLNIYGDTQKRNRGKELKLQSIKKVDCVERTGKFVYFTINCWNAVITMALIDYQNRKAIEDFKTRQDNEGASPGQQERRMARAP
;
A
#
# COMPACT_ATOMS: atom_id res chain seq x y z
N LEU A 1 -12.50 13.83 8.97
CA LEU A 1 -13.28 12.58 8.74
C LEU A 1 -12.31 11.44 8.94
N LEU A 2 -12.61 10.49 9.83
CA LEU A 2 -11.79 9.29 10.00
C LEU A 2 -11.59 8.68 8.60
N GLU A 3 -10.36 8.68 8.07
CA GLU A 3 -10.01 7.86 6.91
C GLU A 3 -10.14 6.41 7.39
N CYS A 4 -11.36 5.89 7.33
CA CYS A 4 -11.65 4.54 7.79
C CYS A 4 -10.97 3.57 6.83
N PHE A 5 -10.07 2.77 7.40
CA PHE A 5 -9.47 1.53 6.89
C PHE A 5 -10.48 0.66 6.14
N SER A 6 -10.80 1.02 4.90
CA SER A 6 -11.80 0.31 4.13
C SER A 6 -11.17 -0.99 3.64
N VAL A 7 -11.89 -2.09 3.82
CA VAL A 7 -11.44 -3.39 3.32
C VAL A 7 -11.63 -3.39 1.81
N LEU A 8 -10.53 -3.43 1.07
CA LEU A 8 -10.51 -3.48 -0.39
C LEU A 8 -10.68 -4.91 -0.90
N LYS A 9 -10.13 -5.89 -0.16
CA LYS A 9 -10.28 -7.31 -0.45
C LYS A 9 -10.02 -8.17 0.78
N GLU A 10 -10.87 -9.17 0.99
CA GLU A 10 -10.64 -10.28 1.93
C GLU A 10 -10.70 -11.61 1.17
N GLY A 11 -9.95 -12.61 1.63
CA GLY A 11 -9.98 -13.96 1.08
C GLY A 11 -8.71 -14.73 1.38
N GLU A 12 -8.44 -15.76 0.59
CA GLU A 12 -7.26 -16.60 0.77
C GLU A 12 -6.20 -16.38 -0.32
N LEU A 13 -4.95 -16.48 0.13
CA LEU A 13 -3.73 -16.35 -0.66
C LEU A 13 -2.79 -17.51 -0.32
N GLU A 14 -2.18 -18.13 -1.33
CA GLU A 14 -1.08 -19.05 -1.10
C GLU A 14 0.22 -18.27 -0.88
N LYS A 15 0.82 -18.44 0.30
CA LYS A 15 2.09 -17.83 0.65
C LYS A 15 3.15 -18.91 0.84
N ARG A 16 4.32 -18.70 0.23
CA ARG A 16 5.52 -19.48 0.50
C ARG A 16 6.12 -19.12 1.87
N SER A 17 6.50 -20.13 2.65
CA SER A 17 7.32 -19.91 3.84
C SER A 17 8.72 -19.39 3.45
N ASP A 18 9.31 -18.66 4.39
CA ASP A 18 10.67 -18.15 4.36
C ASP A 18 11.69 -19.14 4.96
N ASN A 19 11.24 -20.31 5.40
CA ASN A 19 12.10 -21.37 5.94
C ASN A 19 12.72 -22.24 4.84
N LEU A 20 13.71 -23.07 5.21
CA LEU A 20 14.49 -23.92 4.31
C LEU A 20 13.64 -24.81 3.38
N LEU A 21 12.49 -25.27 3.87
CA LEU A 21 11.61 -26.19 3.15
C LEU A 21 10.65 -25.47 2.17
N GLN A 22 10.55 -24.13 2.24
CA GLN A 22 9.82 -23.29 1.28
C GLN A 22 8.39 -23.78 0.95
N PHE A 23 7.66 -24.28 1.94
CA PHE A 23 6.31 -24.78 1.76
C PHE A 23 5.30 -23.68 1.42
N TRP A 24 4.38 -24.01 0.53
CA TRP A 24 3.21 -23.19 0.26
C TRP A 24 2.14 -23.47 1.30
N ARG A 25 1.58 -22.41 1.86
CA ARG A 25 0.45 -22.51 2.79
C ARG A 25 -0.60 -21.47 2.42
N ARG A 26 -1.86 -21.90 2.43
CA ARG A 26 -3.01 -21.00 2.35
C ARG A 26 -3.02 -20.11 3.59
N LYS A 27 -3.27 -18.82 3.38
CA LYS A 27 -3.38 -17.79 4.41
C LYS A 27 -4.62 -16.98 4.15
N THR A 28 -5.35 -16.64 5.22
CA THR A 28 -6.40 -15.63 5.14
C THR A 28 -5.74 -14.26 5.11
N CYS A 29 -6.13 -13.44 4.15
CA CYS A 29 -5.61 -12.10 3.95
C CYS A 29 -6.73 -11.07 3.97
N VAL A 30 -6.43 -9.89 4.52
CA VAL A 30 -7.30 -8.72 4.48
C VAL A 30 -6.46 -7.54 4.00
N LEU A 31 -6.78 -7.04 2.81
CA LEU A 31 -6.19 -5.83 2.25
C LEU A 31 -7.09 -4.64 2.58
N THR A 32 -6.51 -3.62 3.19
CA THR A 32 -7.15 -2.32 3.44
C THR A 32 -6.49 -1.24 2.59
N THR A 33 -6.98 -0.01 2.74
CA THR A 33 -6.38 1.20 2.17
C THR A 33 -4.95 1.49 2.63
N ASP A 34 -4.47 0.85 3.71
CA ASP A 34 -3.21 1.20 4.38
C ASP A 34 -2.34 -0.01 4.73
N SER A 35 -2.90 -1.22 4.77
CA SER A 35 -2.11 -2.42 5.05
C SER A 35 -2.67 -3.72 4.46
N LEU A 36 -1.80 -4.70 4.30
CA LEU A 36 -2.12 -6.10 4.02
C LEU A 36 -1.89 -6.92 5.29
N ASN A 37 -2.97 -7.45 5.86
CA ASN A 37 -2.93 -8.33 7.02
C ASN A 37 -2.98 -9.79 6.57
N ILE A 38 -2.05 -10.62 7.07
CA ILE A 38 -1.91 -12.03 6.71
C ILE A 38 -2.02 -12.89 7.96
N TYR A 39 -3.04 -13.74 8.04
CA TYR A 39 -3.32 -14.58 9.19
C TYR A 39 -2.84 -16.02 8.97
N GLY A 40 -2.28 -16.60 10.04
CA GLY A 40 -1.61 -17.89 9.98
C GLY A 40 -2.52 -19.09 9.74
N ASP A 41 -3.71 -19.07 10.34
CA ASP A 41 -4.70 -20.14 10.34
C ASP A 41 -6.10 -19.51 10.30
N THR A 42 -6.98 -20.02 9.46
CA THR A 42 -8.36 -19.56 9.27
C THR A 42 -9.15 -19.55 10.59
N GLN A 43 -8.76 -20.44 11.53
CA GLN A 43 -9.42 -20.61 12.83
C GLN A 43 -8.84 -19.71 13.95
N LYS A 44 -7.66 -19.11 13.75
CA LYS A 44 -6.97 -18.31 14.79
C LYS A 44 -6.43 -16.99 14.23
N ARG A 45 -7.30 -15.97 14.15
CA ARG A 45 -6.93 -14.59 13.77
C ARG A 45 -5.94 -13.91 14.75
N ASN A 46 -5.61 -14.51 15.88
CA ASN A 46 -4.77 -13.91 16.94
C ASN A 46 -3.27 -13.79 16.65
N ARG A 47 -2.75 -14.29 15.51
CA ARG A 47 -1.34 -14.13 15.12
C ARG A 47 -1.19 -13.71 13.65
N GLY A 48 -1.81 -12.58 13.31
CA GLY A 48 -1.65 -11.94 12.00
C GLY A 48 -0.31 -11.22 11.87
N LYS A 49 0.26 -11.18 10.66
CA LYS A 49 1.35 -10.27 10.28
C LYS A 49 0.74 -9.12 9.48
N GLU A 50 1.04 -7.88 9.85
CA GLU A 50 0.66 -6.69 9.09
C GLU A 50 1.83 -6.23 8.21
N LEU A 51 1.56 -6.03 6.92
CA LEU A 51 2.44 -5.36 5.97
C LEU A 51 1.82 -4.01 5.61
N LYS A 52 2.34 -2.92 6.19
CA LYS A 52 1.86 -1.57 5.87
C LYS A 52 2.23 -1.20 4.45
N LEU A 53 1.31 -0.61 3.69
CA LEU A 53 1.55 -0.20 2.29
C LEU A 53 2.73 0.77 2.18
N GLN A 54 2.90 1.65 3.17
CA GLN A 54 4.07 2.53 3.28
C GLN A 54 5.43 1.82 3.25
N SER A 55 5.48 0.55 3.68
CA SER A 55 6.71 -0.24 3.77
C SER A 55 6.97 -1.13 2.55
N ILE A 56 5.98 -1.25 1.66
CA ILE A 56 6.05 -2.09 0.46
C ILE A 56 6.76 -1.31 -0.64
N LYS A 57 7.94 -1.79 -1.03
CA LYS A 57 8.77 -1.17 -2.07
C LYS A 57 8.50 -1.70 -3.47
N LYS A 58 8.08 -2.96 -3.56
CA LYS A 58 7.92 -3.67 -4.83
C LYS A 58 6.83 -4.73 -4.72
N VAL A 59 6.07 -4.87 -5.79
CA VAL A 59 5.08 -5.92 -6.01
C VAL A 59 5.35 -6.45 -7.41
N ASP A 60 5.67 -7.74 -7.50
CA ASP A 60 6.05 -8.39 -8.76
C ASP A 60 5.09 -9.53 -9.11
N CYS A 61 4.72 -9.63 -10.39
CA CYS A 61 4.21 -10.87 -10.95
C CYS A 61 5.38 -11.83 -11.11
N VAL A 62 5.36 -12.95 -10.38
CA VAL A 62 6.39 -13.98 -10.55
C VAL A 62 5.79 -15.21 -11.21
N GLU A 63 6.35 -15.55 -12.36
CA GLU A 63 6.03 -16.77 -13.08
C GLU A 63 6.59 -17.98 -12.36
N ARG A 64 5.84 -19.08 -12.40
CA ARG A 64 6.22 -20.33 -11.75
C ARG A 64 7.30 -21.05 -12.56
N THR A 65 8.53 -20.55 -12.52
CA THR A 65 9.70 -21.27 -13.06
C THR A 65 10.30 -22.16 -11.97
N GLY A 66 10.63 -23.42 -12.32
CA GLY A 66 11.03 -24.49 -11.38
C GLY A 66 12.24 -24.22 -10.48
N LYS A 67 12.85 -23.04 -10.55
CA LYS A 67 14.00 -22.62 -9.71
C LYS A 67 13.65 -21.50 -8.71
N PHE A 68 12.67 -20.64 -9.01
CA PHE A 68 12.22 -19.58 -8.10
C PHE A 68 10.74 -19.28 -8.33
N VAL A 69 9.88 -19.77 -7.44
CA VAL A 69 8.47 -19.39 -7.41
C VAL A 69 8.30 -18.43 -6.25
N TYR A 70 8.20 -17.14 -6.57
CA TYR A 70 7.56 -16.18 -5.68
C TYR A 70 6.09 -16.11 -6.05
N PHE A 71 5.29 -15.76 -5.06
CA PHE A 71 3.83 -15.78 -4.99
C PHE A 71 3.15 -15.53 -6.34
N THR A 72 2.44 -16.53 -6.89
CA THR A 72 1.56 -16.31 -8.04
C THR A 72 0.27 -15.72 -7.51
N ILE A 73 0.16 -14.41 -7.59
CA ILE A 73 -0.95 -13.63 -7.05
C ILE A 73 -1.85 -13.12 -8.19
N ASN A 74 -2.24 -13.92 -9.19
CA ASN A 74 -2.86 -13.34 -10.40
C ASN A 74 -4.07 -12.43 -10.10
N CYS A 75 -4.92 -12.76 -9.11
CA CYS A 75 -6.05 -11.92 -8.74
C CYS A 75 -5.79 -10.91 -7.61
N TRP A 76 -4.84 -11.15 -6.69
CA TRP A 76 -4.49 -10.13 -5.68
C TRP A 76 -3.36 -9.20 -6.10
N ASN A 77 -2.56 -9.51 -7.12
CA ASN A 77 -1.48 -8.64 -7.55
C ASN A 77 -2.07 -7.32 -8.04
N ALA A 78 -3.05 -7.40 -8.94
CA ALA A 78 -3.75 -6.23 -9.45
C ALA A 78 -4.37 -5.38 -8.32
N VAL A 79 -5.09 -6.00 -7.37
CA VAL A 79 -5.75 -5.23 -6.30
C VAL A 79 -4.74 -4.65 -5.29
N ILE A 80 -3.63 -5.33 -4.99
CA ILE A 80 -2.57 -4.81 -4.14
C ILE A 80 -1.84 -3.65 -4.86
N THR A 81 -1.55 -3.80 -6.16
CA THR A 81 -0.95 -2.74 -6.97
C THR A 81 -1.84 -1.50 -7.02
N MET A 82 -3.14 -1.66 -7.26
CA MET A 82 -4.09 -0.54 -7.24
C MET A 82 -4.15 0.13 -5.86
N ALA A 83 -4.21 -0.66 -4.78
CA ALA A 83 -4.18 -0.12 -3.42
C ALA A 83 -2.90 0.68 -3.13
N LEU A 84 -1.74 0.23 -3.63
CA LEU A 84 -0.47 0.95 -3.48
C LEU A 84 -0.44 2.26 -4.27
N ILE A 85 -0.95 2.25 -5.49
CA ILE A 85 -1.06 3.46 -6.32
C ILE A 85 -1.96 4.47 -5.62
N ASP A 86 -3.14 4.04 -5.17
CA ASP A 86 -4.08 4.92 -4.47
C ASP A 86 -3.51 5.46 -3.16
N TYR A 87 -2.81 4.62 -2.38
CA TYR A 87 -2.13 5.05 -1.17
C TYR A 87 -1.07 6.14 -1.45
N GLN A 88 -0.22 5.93 -2.47
CA GLN A 88 0.81 6.91 -2.84
C GLN A 88 0.21 8.22 -3.35
N ASN A 89 -0.85 8.13 -4.16
CA ASN A 89 -1.56 9.30 -4.68
C ASN A 89 -2.18 10.14 -3.55
N ARG A 90 -2.85 9.48 -2.57
CA ARG A 90 -3.40 10.18 -1.39
C ARG A 90 -2.29 10.91 -0.62
N LYS A 91 -1.17 10.23 -0.35
CA LYS A 91 -0.03 10.84 0.37
C LYS A 91 0.60 11.99 -0.40
N ALA A 92 0.72 11.89 -1.72
CA ALA A 92 1.23 12.98 -2.55
C ALA A 92 0.32 14.22 -2.52
N ILE A 93 -1.01 14.02 -2.57
CA ILE A 93 -1.99 15.11 -2.48
C ILE A 93 -1.95 15.76 -1.08
N GLU A 94 -1.87 14.95 -0.03
CA GLU A 94 -1.74 15.46 1.35
C GLU A 94 -0.47 16.29 1.51
N ASP A 95 0.69 15.78 1.07
CA ASP A 95 1.96 16.49 1.15
C ASP A 95 1.95 17.79 0.32
N PHE A 96 1.25 17.81 -0.82
CA PHE A 96 1.08 19.03 -1.60
C PHE A 96 0.23 20.08 -0.87
N LYS A 97 -0.90 19.67 -0.29
CA LYS A 97 -1.80 20.57 0.45
C LYS A 97 -1.13 21.17 1.68
N THR A 98 -0.40 20.36 2.45
CA THR A 98 0.30 20.83 3.65
C THR A 98 1.37 21.88 3.32
N ARG A 99 2.06 21.75 2.17
CA ARG A 99 3.01 22.77 1.69
C ARG A 99 2.31 24.07 1.33
N GLN A 100 1.19 24.01 0.62
CA GLN A 100 0.42 25.19 0.21
C GLN A 100 -0.16 25.94 1.43
N ASP A 101 -0.72 25.20 2.39
CA ASP A 101 -1.27 25.80 3.63
C ASP A 101 -0.17 26.46 4.46
N ASN A 102 1.03 25.88 4.50
CA ASN A 102 2.17 26.45 5.22
C ASN A 102 2.74 27.71 4.52
N GLU A 103 2.72 27.77 3.19
CA GLU A 103 3.09 28.98 2.45
C GLU A 103 2.02 30.09 2.56
N GLY A 104 0.75 29.73 2.59
CA GLY A 104 -0.37 30.67 2.77
C GLY A 104 -0.50 31.24 4.20
N ALA A 105 0.08 30.58 5.20
CA ALA A 105 0.08 31.01 6.59
C ALA A 105 1.16 32.06 6.93
N SER A 106 1.99 32.47 5.97
CA SER A 106 3.00 33.53 6.16
C SER A 106 2.44 34.89 5.69
N PRO A 107 2.12 35.84 6.60
CA PRO A 107 1.64 37.15 6.20
C PRO A 107 2.84 38.01 5.78
N GLY A 108 3.12 38.06 4.47
CA GLY A 108 3.95 39.12 3.92
C GLY A 108 4.80 38.73 2.71
N GLN A 109 4.20 38.67 1.53
CA GLN A 109 4.79 39.19 0.28
C GLN A 109 3.80 39.08 -0.89
N GLN A 110 2.66 39.77 -0.79
CA GLN A 110 1.72 39.94 -1.91
C GLN A 110 1.82 41.33 -2.56
N GLU A 111 3.01 41.94 -2.51
CA GLU A 111 3.27 43.22 -3.17
C GLU A 111 4.61 43.17 -3.88
N ARG A 112 4.65 42.56 -5.08
CA ARG A 112 5.67 42.79 -6.13
C ARG A 112 5.46 41.96 -7.41
N ARG A 113 4.22 41.73 -7.84
CA ARG A 113 3.95 41.20 -9.20
C ARG A 113 2.89 42.02 -9.94
N MET A 114 2.99 43.35 -9.86
CA MET A 114 2.37 44.27 -10.83
C MET A 114 3.33 45.45 -11.10
N ALA A 115 4.47 45.15 -11.71
CA ALA A 115 5.32 46.07 -12.46
C ALA A 115 6.31 45.15 -13.19
N ARG A 116 6.48 45.15 -14.50
CA ARG A 116 6.34 46.19 -15.51
C ARG A 116 6.35 45.44 -16.86
N ALA A 117 5.42 45.73 -17.77
CA ALA A 117 5.59 45.38 -19.19
C ALA A 117 6.31 46.56 -19.89
N PRO A 118 7.13 46.32 -20.92
CA PRO A 118 7.59 47.37 -21.82
C PRO A 118 6.43 48.00 -22.59
#